data_AF-A0A9Q1KBE9-F1
#
_entry.id   AF-A0A9Q1KBE9-F1
#
_cell.length_a   1.000
_cell.length_b   1.000
_cell.length_c   1.000
_cell.angle_alpha   90.00
_cell.angle_beta   90.00
_cell.angle_gamma   90.00
#
_symmetry.space_group_name_H-M   'P 1'
#
loop_
_entity.id
_entity.type
_entity.pdbx_description
1 polymer ?
#
loop_
_entity_poly.entity_id
_entity_poly.type
_entity_poly.pdbx_seq_one_letter_code
_entity_poly.pdbx_strand_id
1 'polypeptide(L)'
;MIKARAVELPPNVAVPAIFAFGDSIVDTGNNNYIKTLTKCNFPPYGKDFIGGIATGRFSNGKVLTDFLAEELSIKQYVPAYLDPSLGSQDLLTGVCFASGGSGYDPITCKTENVISIFQQLEYFKEYIEKLKQLLGEDKTQFILANSVFVILAGNNDIFNTCGDNPFRKKLVNDDFFTDRLVNFASSFIQVLNKWRKGVAEQD
;
A
#
# COMPACT_ATOMS: atom_id res chain seq x y z
N MET A 1 4.82 29.77 -4.52
CA MET A 1 4.98 28.30 -4.62
C MET A 1 6.40 28.01 -5.05
N ILE A 2 7.19 27.39 -4.18
CA ILE A 2 8.48 26.81 -4.56
C ILE A 2 8.12 25.51 -5.29
N LYS A 3 8.35 25.42 -6.60
CA LYS A 3 8.32 24.12 -7.26
C LYS A 3 9.52 23.34 -6.71
N ALA A 4 9.27 22.32 -5.89
CA ALA A 4 10.29 21.33 -5.62
C ALA A 4 10.75 20.79 -6.98
N ARG A 5 12.05 20.86 -7.24
CA ARG A 5 12.62 20.27 -8.44
C ARG A 5 12.62 18.76 -8.18
N ALA A 6 11.91 18.02 -9.03
CA ALA A 6 11.93 16.56 -9.01
C ALA A 6 13.37 16.04 -8.85
N VAL A 7 13.54 15.00 -8.04
CA VAL A 7 14.85 14.41 -7.77
C VAL A 7 15.49 13.99 -9.09
N GLU A 8 16.72 14.48 -9.31
CA GLU A 8 17.52 14.02 -10.45
C GLU A 8 18.13 12.67 -10.12
N LEU A 9 17.62 11.63 -10.76
CA LEU A 9 18.18 10.29 -10.66
C LEU A 9 19.55 10.23 -11.36
N PRO A 10 20.48 9.37 -10.87
CA PRO A 10 21.75 9.17 -11.56
C PRO A 10 21.55 8.75 -13.03
N PRO A 11 22.52 9.05 -13.92
CA PRO A 11 22.45 8.60 -15.30
C PRO A 11 22.18 7.09 -15.39
N ASN A 12 21.25 6.70 -16.28
CA ASN A 12 20.82 5.31 -16.49
C ASN A 12 20.04 4.66 -15.33
N VAL A 13 19.61 5.42 -14.32
CA VAL A 13 18.66 4.95 -13.31
C VAL A 13 17.26 5.43 -13.68
N ALA A 14 16.32 4.49 -13.81
CA ALA A 14 14.91 4.79 -13.99
C ALA A 14 14.10 4.04 -12.94
N VAL A 15 13.11 4.72 -12.35
CA VAL A 15 12.12 4.11 -11.47
C VAL A 15 10.80 4.04 -12.23
N PRO A 16 10.42 2.88 -12.80
CA PRO A 16 9.27 2.81 -13.69
C PRO A 16 7.94 2.85 -12.93
N ALA A 17 7.90 2.36 -11.69
CA ALA A 17 6.67 2.31 -10.91
C ALA A 17 6.91 2.50 -9.40
N ILE A 18 5.81 2.79 -8.70
CA ILE A 18 5.74 2.82 -7.24
C ILE A 18 4.58 1.95 -6.76
N PHE A 19 4.86 1.10 -5.78
CA PHE A 19 3.88 0.19 -5.17
C PHE A 19 3.73 0.51 -3.70
N ALA A 20 2.50 0.60 -3.21
CA ALA A 20 2.22 0.93 -1.81
C ALA A 20 1.46 -0.19 -1.11
N PHE A 21 1.91 -0.56 0.08
CA PHE A 21 1.30 -1.54 0.97
C PHE A 21 1.19 -0.96 2.37
N GLY A 22 0.17 -1.38 3.11
CA GLY A 22 0.01 -1.02 4.50
C GLY A 22 -1.35 -0.42 4.84
N ASP A 23 -1.33 0.66 5.61
CA ASP A 23 -2.50 1.23 6.28
C ASP A 23 -2.97 2.58 5.72
N SER A 24 -3.74 3.32 6.54
CA SER A 24 -4.34 4.62 6.23
C SER A 24 -3.33 5.69 5.83
N ILE A 25 -2.08 5.58 6.28
CA ILE A 25 -1.02 6.55 5.93
C ILE A 25 -0.76 6.56 4.41
N VAL A 26 -0.99 5.44 3.73
CA VAL A 26 -0.73 5.29 2.29
C VAL A 26 -1.93 4.81 1.49
N ASP A 27 -3.07 4.48 2.13
CA ASP A 27 -4.30 4.13 1.41
C ASP A 27 -4.79 5.30 0.55
N THR A 28 -4.93 5.04 -0.74
CA THR A 28 -5.39 6.02 -1.73
C THR A 28 -6.87 5.86 -2.08
N GLY A 29 -7.57 4.88 -1.50
CA GLY A 29 -9.01 4.66 -1.66
C GLY A 29 -9.47 3.22 -1.74
N ASN A 30 -8.64 2.20 -1.47
CA ASN A 30 -9.06 0.80 -1.58
C ASN A 30 -10.24 0.50 -0.65
N ASN A 31 -10.27 1.12 0.53
CA ASN A 31 -11.35 0.92 1.49
C ASN A 31 -12.73 1.31 0.96
N ASN A 32 -12.82 2.17 -0.07
CA ASN A 32 -14.10 2.54 -0.68
C ASN A 32 -14.81 1.35 -1.31
N TYR A 33 -14.05 0.34 -1.75
CA TYR A 33 -14.54 -0.80 -2.53
C TYR A 33 -14.78 -2.05 -1.67
N ILE A 34 -14.63 -1.94 -0.35
CA ILE A 34 -14.95 -2.99 0.61
C ILE A 34 -15.96 -2.52 1.67
N LYS A 35 -16.55 -3.47 2.40
CA LYS A 35 -17.54 -3.20 3.45
C LYS A 35 -16.88 -2.85 4.78
N THR A 36 -16.23 -1.69 4.88
CA THR A 36 -15.65 -1.19 6.14
C THR A 36 -16.23 0.17 6.55
N LEU A 37 -16.13 0.51 7.84
CA LEU A 37 -16.35 1.86 8.36
C LEU A 37 -15.09 2.74 8.25
N THR A 38 -13.92 2.14 8.07
CA THR A 38 -12.62 2.83 7.99
C THR A 38 -12.46 3.47 6.60
N LYS A 39 -13.22 4.55 6.32
CA LYS A 39 -13.23 5.25 5.02
C LYS A 39 -13.01 6.73 5.21
N CYS A 40 -12.42 7.36 4.19
CA CYS A 40 -12.21 8.81 4.10
C CYS A 40 -12.71 9.37 2.76
N ASN A 41 -13.86 8.87 2.28
CA ASN A 41 -14.49 9.29 1.03
C ASN A 41 -15.63 10.31 1.25
N PHE A 42 -15.49 11.14 2.26
CA PHE A 42 -16.45 12.19 2.64
C PHE A 42 -15.72 13.44 3.16
N PRO A 43 -16.35 14.62 3.20
CA PRO A 43 -15.73 15.83 3.74
C PRO A 43 -15.34 15.69 5.23
N PRO A 44 -14.21 16.26 5.70
CA PRO A 44 -13.36 17.23 5.02
C PRO A 44 -12.24 16.61 4.16
N TYR A 45 -12.17 15.29 4.05
CA TYR A 45 -11.13 14.61 3.28
C TYR A 45 -11.18 15.01 1.79
N GLY A 46 -10.01 15.07 1.16
CA GLY A 46 -9.88 15.44 -0.25
C GLY A 46 -10.16 16.91 -0.61
N LYS A 47 -10.45 17.79 0.37
CA LYS A 47 -10.71 19.23 0.10
C LYS A 47 -9.59 19.93 -0.69
N ASP A 48 -8.34 19.53 -0.47
CA ASP A 48 -7.12 20.03 -1.11
C ASP A 48 -6.59 19.04 -2.18
N PHE A 49 -7.32 17.95 -2.45
CA PHE A 49 -7.00 17.00 -3.51
C PHE A 49 -7.55 17.49 -4.86
N ILE A 50 -7.15 16.82 -5.95
CA ILE A 50 -7.52 17.21 -7.31
C ILE A 50 -9.05 17.22 -7.43
N GLY A 51 -9.61 18.36 -7.83
CA GLY A 51 -11.04 18.57 -7.94
C GLY A 51 -11.81 18.68 -6.61
N GLY A 52 -11.11 18.71 -5.46
CA GLY A 52 -11.75 18.74 -4.14
C GLY A 52 -12.48 17.43 -3.79
N ILE A 53 -12.06 16.31 -4.39
CA ILE A 53 -12.76 15.01 -4.30
C ILE A 53 -12.15 14.16 -3.19
N ALA A 54 -13.00 13.68 -2.29
CA ALA A 54 -12.63 12.71 -1.26
C ALA A 54 -12.46 11.31 -1.88
N THR A 55 -11.23 10.94 -2.27
CA THR A 55 -10.97 9.64 -2.90
C THR A 55 -10.81 8.48 -1.92
N GLY A 56 -10.91 8.71 -0.61
CA GLY A 56 -10.59 7.70 0.41
C GLY A 56 -9.18 7.81 1.00
N ARG A 57 -8.37 8.78 0.54
CA ARG A 57 -7.13 9.18 1.23
C ARG A 57 -7.45 9.72 2.62
N PHE A 58 -6.72 9.26 3.64
CA PHE A 58 -6.84 9.74 5.02
C PHE A 58 -6.14 11.08 5.21
N SER A 59 -6.41 12.03 4.31
CA SER A 59 -5.80 13.35 4.22
C SER A 59 -6.76 14.33 3.55
N ASN A 60 -6.53 15.62 3.75
CA ASN A 60 -7.21 16.66 2.98
C ASN A 60 -6.75 16.67 1.52
N GLY A 61 -5.57 16.12 1.21
CA GLY A 61 -4.99 16.13 -0.13
C GLY A 61 -4.25 14.83 -0.42
N LYS A 62 -3.07 14.98 -1.01
CA LYS A 62 -2.15 13.88 -1.29
C LYS A 62 -1.69 13.18 -0.01
N VAL A 63 -1.34 11.90 -0.15
CA VAL A 63 -0.66 11.08 0.86
C VAL A 63 0.81 10.89 0.48
N LEU A 64 1.62 10.31 1.37
CA LEU A 64 3.08 10.18 1.20
C LEU A 64 3.48 9.60 -0.17
N THR A 65 2.78 8.56 -0.62
CA THR A 65 3.07 7.86 -1.88
C THR A 65 2.83 8.73 -3.11
N ASP A 66 1.89 9.67 -3.05
CA ASP A 66 1.67 10.63 -4.15
C ASP A 66 2.86 11.59 -4.28
N PHE A 67 3.36 12.10 -3.14
CA PHE A 67 4.53 12.98 -3.14
C PHE A 67 5.76 12.25 -3.67
N LEU A 68 5.99 11.00 -3.26
CA LEU A 68 7.09 10.18 -3.78
C LEU A 68 6.94 9.91 -5.28
N ALA A 69 5.73 9.63 -5.75
CA ALA A 69 5.47 9.39 -7.17
C ALA A 69 5.76 10.64 -8.02
N GLU A 70 5.39 11.83 -7.54
CA GLU A 70 5.68 13.09 -8.23
C GLU A 70 7.16 13.42 -8.21
N GLU A 71 7.80 13.26 -7.07
CA GLU A 71 9.22 13.59 -6.89
C GLU A 71 10.12 12.70 -7.77
N LEU A 72 9.70 11.45 -7.98
CA LEU A 72 10.34 10.50 -8.89
C LEU A 72 9.87 10.62 -10.35
N SER A 73 9.01 11.60 -10.66
CA SER A 73 8.43 11.81 -12.00
C SER A 73 7.72 10.59 -12.58
N ILE A 74 7.13 9.75 -11.72
CA ILE A 74 6.41 8.53 -12.12
C ILE A 74 4.98 8.89 -12.54
N LYS A 75 4.26 9.60 -11.67
CA LYS A 75 2.86 10.03 -11.86
C LYS A 75 2.48 11.11 -10.85
N GLN A 76 1.38 11.79 -11.11
CA GLN A 76 0.86 12.87 -10.25
C GLN A 76 0.31 12.35 -8.91
N TYR A 77 -0.29 11.16 -8.90
CA TYR A 77 -0.84 10.51 -7.71
C TYR A 77 -0.98 9.01 -7.96
N VAL A 78 -0.92 8.22 -6.88
CA VAL A 78 -1.01 6.75 -6.95
C VAL A 78 -2.49 6.32 -6.85
N PRO A 79 -3.01 5.53 -7.80
CA PRO A 79 -4.40 5.07 -7.72
C PRO A 79 -4.55 3.83 -6.82
N ALA A 80 -5.75 3.66 -6.27
CA ALA A 80 -6.12 2.46 -5.53
C ALA A 80 -6.29 1.27 -6.50
N TYR A 81 -5.74 0.11 -6.16
CA TYR A 81 -5.83 -1.09 -7.00
C TYR A 81 -7.27 -1.57 -7.20
N LEU A 82 -8.14 -1.41 -6.19
CA LEU A 82 -9.55 -1.82 -6.27
C LEU A 82 -10.46 -0.82 -6.99
N ASP A 83 -9.91 0.31 -7.47
CA ASP A 83 -10.71 1.27 -8.24
C ASP A 83 -11.14 0.65 -9.59
N PRO A 84 -12.44 0.52 -9.88
CA PRO A 84 -12.92 -0.07 -11.13
C PRO A 84 -12.60 0.80 -12.36
N SER A 85 -12.20 2.05 -12.17
CA SER A 85 -11.74 2.93 -13.25
C SER A 85 -10.26 2.77 -13.60
N LEU A 86 -9.53 1.94 -12.86
CA LEU A 86 -8.10 1.70 -13.04
C LEU A 86 -7.78 1.19 -14.45
N GLY A 87 -6.98 1.95 -15.19
CA GLY A 87 -6.60 1.62 -16.57
C GLY A 87 -5.28 0.88 -16.68
N SER A 88 -4.99 0.31 -17.85
CA SER A 88 -3.72 -0.38 -18.10
C SER A 88 -2.50 0.52 -17.88
N GLN A 89 -2.59 1.83 -18.20
CA GLN A 89 -1.50 2.79 -18.01
C GLN A 89 -1.17 3.03 -16.54
N ASP A 90 -2.18 2.98 -15.67
CA ASP A 90 -1.96 3.06 -14.22
C ASP A 90 -1.17 1.86 -13.72
N LEU A 91 -1.47 0.68 -14.26
CA LEU A 91 -0.76 -0.55 -13.91
C LEU A 91 0.72 -0.44 -14.27
N LEU A 92 1.08 0.11 -15.43
CA LEU A 92 2.49 0.24 -15.87
C LEU A 92 3.37 1.04 -14.91
N THR A 93 2.76 1.98 -14.17
CA THR A 93 3.44 2.95 -13.32
C THR A 93 3.18 2.71 -11.83
N GLY A 94 2.51 1.60 -11.49
CA GLY A 94 2.31 1.12 -10.12
C GLY A 94 1.08 1.68 -9.41
N VAL A 95 0.64 0.98 -8.37
CA VAL A 95 -0.65 1.19 -7.71
C VAL A 95 -0.52 1.00 -6.19
N CYS A 96 -1.56 1.42 -5.47
CA CYS A 96 -1.66 1.23 -4.03
C CYS A 96 -2.54 0.02 -3.70
N PHE A 97 -2.02 -0.88 -2.87
CA PHE A 97 -2.74 -2.03 -2.28
C PHE A 97 -3.12 -1.80 -0.82
N ALA A 98 -2.63 -0.71 -0.21
CA ALA A 98 -2.88 -0.38 1.19
C ALA A 98 -4.37 -0.20 1.52
N SER A 99 -4.71 -0.37 2.79
CA SER A 99 -6.07 -0.34 3.30
C SER A 99 -6.08 0.32 4.67
N GLY A 100 -6.83 1.41 4.82
CA GLY A 100 -6.99 2.09 6.11
C GLY A 100 -7.34 1.12 7.24
N GLY A 101 -6.67 1.23 8.39
CA GLY A 101 -6.90 0.38 9.56
C GLY A 101 -6.10 -0.93 9.58
N SER A 102 -5.41 -1.27 8.49
CA SER A 102 -4.66 -2.52 8.41
C SER A 102 -3.42 -2.52 9.32
N GLY A 103 -3.00 -3.72 9.70
CA GLY A 103 -1.78 -3.99 10.43
C GLY A 103 -1.16 -5.31 9.98
N TYR A 104 -0.04 -5.68 10.59
CA TYR A 104 0.56 -7.00 10.42
C TYR A 104 -0.21 -8.09 11.17
N ASP A 105 -0.87 -7.78 12.30
CA ASP A 105 -1.67 -8.76 13.03
C ASP A 105 -3.03 -8.98 12.32
N PRO A 106 -3.37 -10.22 11.91
CA PRO A 106 -4.66 -10.53 11.30
C PRO A 106 -5.87 -10.16 12.18
N ILE A 107 -5.72 -10.19 13.51
CA ILE A 107 -6.79 -9.84 14.43
C ILE A 107 -7.12 -8.35 14.31
N THR A 108 -6.11 -7.46 14.17
CA THR A 108 -6.32 -6.03 13.89
C THR A 108 -7.18 -5.83 12.67
N CYS A 109 -6.80 -6.46 11.56
CA CYS A 109 -7.51 -6.33 10.29
C CYS A 109 -8.95 -6.86 10.37
N LYS A 110 -9.16 -7.97 11.08
CA LYS A 110 -10.48 -8.58 11.29
C LYS A 110 -11.40 -7.68 12.14
N THR A 111 -10.86 -7.04 13.18
CA THR A 111 -11.64 -6.13 14.04
C THR A 111 -12.17 -4.92 13.28
N GLU A 112 -11.37 -4.35 12.37
CA GLU A 112 -11.78 -3.19 11.58
C GLU A 112 -12.49 -3.55 10.26
N ASN A 113 -12.54 -4.84 9.92
CA ASN A 113 -13.06 -5.37 8.66
C ASN A 113 -12.37 -4.76 7.43
N VAL A 114 -11.05 -4.76 7.45
CA VAL A 114 -10.17 -4.11 6.45
C VAL A 114 -9.32 -5.14 5.70
N ILE A 115 -8.65 -4.74 4.61
CA ILE A 115 -7.83 -5.63 3.78
C ILE A 115 -6.54 -5.97 4.54
N SER A 116 -6.40 -7.23 4.97
CA SER A 116 -5.19 -7.67 5.70
C SER A 116 -3.94 -7.49 4.85
N ILE A 117 -2.79 -7.27 5.50
CA ILE A 117 -1.52 -7.06 4.79
C ILE A 117 -1.17 -8.21 3.83
N PHE A 118 -1.56 -9.45 4.16
CA PHE A 118 -1.39 -10.62 3.30
C PHE A 118 -2.41 -10.66 2.15
N GLN A 119 -3.65 -10.18 2.35
CA GLN A 119 -4.58 -9.99 1.23
C GLN A 119 -4.09 -8.92 0.24
N GLN A 120 -3.34 -7.91 0.72
CA GLN A 120 -2.68 -6.94 -0.16
C GLN A 120 -1.59 -7.60 -1.01
N LEU A 121 -0.88 -8.62 -0.49
CA LEU A 121 0.00 -9.45 -1.31
C LEU A 121 -0.78 -10.23 -2.36
N GLU A 122 -1.91 -10.85 -2.02
CA GLU A 122 -2.72 -11.56 -3.03
C GLU A 122 -3.18 -10.63 -4.16
N TYR A 123 -3.57 -9.39 -3.85
CA TYR A 123 -3.84 -8.39 -4.87
C TYR A 123 -2.62 -8.00 -5.69
N PHE A 124 -1.43 -7.97 -5.09
CA PHE A 124 -0.19 -7.76 -5.81
C PHE A 124 0.15 -8.94 -6.72
N LYS A 125 -0.11 -10.19 -6.31
CA LYS A 125 0.02 -11.39 -7.16
C LYS A 125 -0.92 -11.29 -8.37
N GLU A 126 -2.18 -10.93 -8.16
CA GLU A 126 -3.14 -10.68 -9.26
C GLU A 126 -2.67 -9.54 -10.18
N TYR A 127 -2.16 -8.45 -9.61
CA TYR A 127 -1.57 -7.33 -10.37
C TYR A 127 -0.40 -7.79 -11.24
N ILE A 128 0.50 -8.63 -10.73
CA ILE A 128 1.63 -9.16 -11.49
C ILE A 128 1.11 -9.93 -12.71
N GLU A 129 0.10 -10.79 -12.55
CA GLU A 129 -0.47 -11.55 -13.67
C GLU A 129 -1.13 -10.63 -14.72
N LYS A 130 -1.82 -9.57 -14.27
CA LYS A 130 -2.35 -8.54 -15.19
C LYS A 130 -1.22 -7.84 -15.95
N LEU A 131 -0.10 -7.53 -15.28
CA LEU A 131 1.04 -6.86 -15.91
C LEU A 131 1.73 -7.78 -16.94
N LYS A 132 1.86 -9.08 -16.62
CA LYS A 132 2.38 -10.10 -17.54
C LYS A 132 1.52 -10.22 -18.80
N GLN A 133 0.20 -10.21 -18.66
CA GLN A 133 -0.71 -10.24 -19.81
C GLN A 133 -0.56 -9.00 -20.70
N LEU A 134 -0.24 -7.84 -20.11
CA LEU A 134 -0.09 -6.59 -20.86
C LEU A 134 1.28 -6.45 -21.54
N LEU A 135 2.35 -6.91 -20.92
CA LEU A 135 3.72 -6.60 -21.34
C LEU A 135 4.61 -7.82 -21.63
N GLY A 136 4.20 -9.01 -21.23
CA GLY A 136 5.04 -10.21 -21.14
C GLY A 136 5.87 -10.26 -19.86
N GLU A 137 6.55 -11.40 -19.67
CA GLU A 137 7.30 -11.73 -18.46
C GLU A 137 8.51 -10.78 -18.25
N ASP A 138 9.34 -10.59 -19.28
CA ASP A 138 10.60 -9.83 -19.18
C ASP A 138 10.37 -8.37 -18.77
N LYS A 139 9.39 -7.71 -19.39
CA LYS A 139 9.05 -6.32 -19.08
C LYS A 139 8.39 -6.19 -17.71
N THR A 140 7.57 -7.16 -17.33
CA THR A 140 7.00 -7.23 -15.97
C THR A 140 8.12 -7.32 -14.95
N GLN A 141 9.07 -8.24 -15.14
CA GLN A 141 10.19 -8.41 -14.24
C GLN A 141 11.08 -7.16 -14.18
N PHE A 142 11.28 -6.47 -15.30
CA PHE A 142 11.97 -5.18 -15.31
C PHE A 142 11.28 -4.14 -14.43
N ILE A 143 9.95 -3.99 -14.53
CA ILE A 143 9.20 -3.07 -13.69
C ILE A 143 9.36 -3.46 -12.22
N LEU A 144 9.10 -4.72 -11.87
CA LEU A 144 9.16 -5.18 -10.48
C LEU A 144 10.56 -5.00 -9.86
N ALA A 145 11.63 -5.31 -10.60
CA ALA A 145 12.99 -5.22 -10.10
C ALA A 145 13.44 -3.77 -9.84
N ASN A 146 13.02 -2.82 -10.69
CA ASN A 146 13.53 -1.45 -10.70
C ASN A 146 12.59 -0.42 -10.05
N SER A 147 11.46 -0.86 -9.48
CA SER A 147 10.46 0.02 -8.86
C SER A 147 10.67 0.22 -7.36
N VAL A 148 10.00 1.25 -6.83
CA VAL A 148 9.98 1.56 -5.39
C VAL A 148 8.78 0.88 -4.73
N PHE A 149 9.02 0.28 -3.57
CA PHE A 149 8.00 -0.35 -2.73
C PHE A 149 7.94 0.39 -1.40
N VAL A 150 6.78 0.95 -1.09
CA VAL A 150 6.52 1.68 0.16
C VAL A 150 5.62 0.80 1.04
N ILE A 151 6.09 0.50 2.24
CA ILE A 151 5.38 -0.36 3.19
C ILE A 151 5.24 0.41 4.50
N LEU A 152 4.01 0.73 4.89
CA LEU A 152 3.71 1.44 6.13
C LEU A 152 2.57 0.76 6.86
N ALA A 153 2.91 -0.07 7.84
CA ALA A 153 1.97 -0.86 8.64
C ALA A 153 2.51 -1.07 10.06
N GLY A 154 1.61 -1.38 11.00
CA GLY A 154 1.95 -1.78 12.37
C GLY A 154 1.51 -0.78 13.45
N ASN A 155 1.27 0.48 13.08
CA ASN A 155 0.70 1.50 13.98
C ASN A 155 -0.68 1.05 14.55
N ASN A 156 -1.55 0.46 13.73
CA ASN A 156 -2.87 -0.01 14.14
C ASN A 156 -2.77 -1.23 15.05
N ASP A 157 -1.76 -2.08 14.89
CA ASP A 157 -1.54 -3.20 15.80
C ASP A 157 -1.18 -2.70 17.20
N ILE A 158 -0.26 -1.74 17.28
CA ILE A 158 0.15 -1.11 18.54
C ILE A 158 -1.03 -0.35 19.14
N PHE A 159 -1.73 0.46 18.33
CA PHE A 159 -2.88 1.24 18.81
C PHE A 159 -3.99 0.35 19.37
N ASN A 160 -4.38 -0.69 18.64
CA ASN A 160 -5.44 -1.59 19.07
C ASN A 160 -5.06 -2.47 20.27
N THR A 161 -3.77 -2.77 20.44
CA THR A 161 -3.28 -3.68 21.48
C THR A 161 -2.83 -2.96 22.75
N CYS A 162 -2.04 -1.90 22.62
CA CYS A 162 -1.49 -1.11 23.72
C CYS A 162 -2.40 0.07 24.13
N GLY A 163 -3.39 0.44 23.31
CA GLY A 163 -4.39 1.44 23.63
C GLY A 163 -5.33 1.03 24.76
N ASP A 164 -6.32 1.86 25.07
CA ASP A 164 -7.24 1.64 26.20
C ASP A 164 -8.29 0.56 25.97
N ASN A 165 -8.08 -0.36 25.01
CA ASN A 165 -8.93 -1.53 24.84
C ASN A 165 -8.63 -2.58 25.94
N PRO A 166 -9.48 -2.71 26.97
CA PRO A 166 -9.18 -3.54 28.12
C PRO A 166 -9.27 -5.04 27.80
N PHE A 167 -9.90 -5.41 26.68
CA PHE A 167 -9.98 -6.80 26.23
C PHE A 167 -8.66 -7.26 25.59
N ARG A 168 -7.98 -6.41 24.82
CA ARG A 168 -6.69 -6.78 24.20
C ARG A 168 -5.52 -6.70 25.18
N LYS A 169 -5.49 -5.70 26.08
CA LYS A 169 -4.47 -5.62 27.15
C LYS A 169 -4.40 -6.87 28.03
N LYS A 170 -5.52 -7.59 28.24
CA LYS A 170 -5.55 -8.83 29.03
C LYS A 170 -5.11 -10.08 28.25
N LEU A 171 -5.12 -10.03 26.92
CA LEU A 171 -4.86 -11.17 26.05
C LEU A 171 -3.41 -11.22 25.54
N VAL A 172 -2.61 -10.20 25.86
CA VAL A 172 -1.28 -10.02 25.29
C VAL A 172 -0.24 -10.02 26.40
N ASN A 173 0.69 -10.97 26.31
CA ASN A 173 2.00 -10.87 26.93
C ASN A 173 2.89 -10.04 25.99
N ASP A 174 3.46 -8.94 26.48
CA ASP A 174 4.13 -7.92 25.67
C ASP A 174 5.24 -8.50 24.78
N ASP A 175 6.09 -9.40 25.31
CA ASP A 175 7.17 -10.04 24.56
C ASP A 175 6.63 -10.92 23.41
N PHE A 176 5.51 -11.61 23.65
CA PHE A 176 4.90 -12.48 22.64
C PHE A 176 4.24 -11.69 21.50
N PHE A 177 3.80 -10.46 21.77
CA PHE A 177 3.20 -9.61 20.75
C PHE A 177 4.25 -8.97 19.85
N THR A 178 5.34 -8.45 20.41
CA THR A 178 6.42 -7.89 19.60
C THR A 178 7.06 -8.93 18.69
N ASP A 179 7.34 -10.13 19.21
CA ASP A 179 7.89 -11.23 18.42
C ASP A 179 6.94 -11.65 17.30
N ARG A 180 5.64 -11.72 17.59
CA ARG A 180 4.63 -12.04 16.57
C ARG A 180 4.58 -10.98 15.47
N LEU A 181 4.57 -9.69 15.81
CA LEU A 181 4.56 -8.62 14.82
C LEU A 181 5.81 -8.65 13.94
N VAL A 182 6.98 -8.86 14.53
CA VAL A 182 8.25 -9.02 13.79
C VAL A 182 8.17 -10.22 12.85
N ASN A 183 7.61 -11.34 13.29
CA ASN A 183 7.44 -12.53 12.46
C ASN A 183 6.50 -12.27 11.26
N PHE A 184 5.38 -11.59 11.46
CA PHE A 184 4.48 -11.22 10.37
C PHE A 184 5.12 -10.23 9.40
N ALA A 185 5.78 -9.18 9.90
CA ALA A 185 6.48 -8.20 9.08
C ALA A 185 7.61 -8.85 8.27
N SER A 186 8.41 -9.72 8.89
CA SER A 186 9.46 -10.48 8.22
C SER A 186 8.89 -11.38 7.13
N SER A 187 7.82 -12.13 7.43
CA SER A 187 7.16 -13.01 6.46
C SER A 187 6.65 -12.22 5.25
N PHE A 188 5.99 -11.09 5.49
CA PHE A 188 5.51 -10.20 4.42
C PHE A 188 6.67 -9.72 3.53
N ILE A 189 7.76 -9.22 4.12
CA ILE A 189 8.92 -8.71 3.38
C ILE A 189 9.60 -9.83 2.59
N GLN A 190 9.69 -11.05 3.13
CA GLN A 190 10.27 -12.20 2.44
C GLN A 190 9.45 -12.58 1.19
N VAL A 191 8.13 -12.68 1.32
CA VAL A 191 7.24 -12.97 0.18
C VAL A 191 7.31 -11.87 -0.87
N LEU A 192 7.20 -10.60 -0.45
CA LEU A 192 7.29 -9.46 -1.36
C LEU A 192 8.63 -9.45 -2.13
N ASN A 193 9.75 -9.68 -1.44
CA ASN A 193 11.06 -9.74 -2.05
C ASN A 193 11.22 -10.90 -3.04
N LYS A 194 10.60 -12.05 -2.76
CA LYS A 194 10.59 -13.20 -3.66
C LYS A 194 9.90 -12.85 -4.98
N TRP A 195 8.70 -12.28 -4.91
CA TRP A 195 7.93 -11.92 -6.09
C TRP A 195 8.53 -10.74 -6.86
N ARG A 196 9.10 -9.75 -6.15
CA ARG A 196 9.86 -8.66 -6.78
C ARG A 196 11.01 -9.17 -7.66
N LYS A 197 11.67 -10.25 -7.25
CA LYS A 197 12.80 -10.86 -7.95
C LYS A 197 12.38 -11.87 -9.04
N GLY A 198 11.09 -12.11 -9.24
CA GLY A 198 10.61 -13.09 -10.21
C GLY A 198 10.94 -14.53 -9.82
N VAL A 199 11.19 -14.82 -8.54
CA VAL A 199 11.46 -16.18 -8.07
C VAL A 199 10.11 -16.88 -7.88
N ALA A 200 9.78 -17.81 -8.77
CA ALA A 200 8.56 -18.62 -8.68
C ALA A 200 8.46 -19.38 -7.36
N GLU A 201 7.24 -19.66 -6.90
CA GLU A 201 6.99 -20.66 -5.87
C GLU A 201 7.45 -22.03 -6.41
N GLN A 202 8.47 -22.62 -5.78
CA GLN A 202 8.56 -24.08 -5.77
C GLN A 202 7.46 -24.52 -4.80
N ASP A 203 6.46 -25.20 -5.36
CA ASP A 203 5.33 -25.81 -4.64
C ASP A 203 5.80 -26.72 -3.49
#